data_AF-A0A545SBQ0-F1
#
_entry.id   AF-A0A545SBQ0-F1
#
_cell.length_a   1.000
_cell.length_b   1.000
_cell.length_c   1.000
_cell.angle_alpha   90.00
_cell.angle_beta   90.00
_cell.angle_gamma   90.00
#
_symmetry.space_group_name_H-M   'P 1'
#
loop_
_entity.id
_entity.type
_entity.pdbx_description
1 polymer ?
#
loop_
_entity_poly.entity_id
_entity_poly.type
_entity_poly.pdbx_seq_one_letter_code
_entity_poly.pdbx_strand_id
1 'polypeptide(L)' 'MKRFFKIYFIIIALMSGSYANDKLYQFMGINSSIDMIDGKTYLSLGAKYGQQNGLWRTSLNLNASADYQA' A
#
# COMPACT_ATOMS: atom_id res chain seq x y z
N MET A 1 32.82 -10.43 -29.10
CA MET A 1 32.88 -10.94 -27.71
C MET A 1 32.84 -9.86 -26.63
N LYS A 2 33.65 -8.80 -26.70
CA LYS A 2 33.71 -7.73 -25.66
C LYS A 2 32.37 -7.01 -25.38
N ARG A 3 31.51 -6.84 -26.40
CA ARG A 3 30.17 -6.23 -26.25
C ARG A 3 29.17 -7.13 -25.53
N PHE A 4 29.27 -8.45 -25.69
CA PHE A 4 28.37 -9.42 -25.05
C PHE A 4 28.63 -9.52 -23.54
N PHE A 5 29.90 -9.49 -23.12
CA PHE A 5 30.27 -9.45 -21.69
C PHE A 5 29.69 -8.23 -20.97
N LYS A 6 29.66 -7.07 -21.64
CA LYS A 6 29.11 -5.84 -21.06
C LYS A 6 27.60 -5.95 -20.80
N ILE A 7 26.86 -6.56 -21.73
CA ILE A 7 25.41 -6.79 -21.57
C ILE A 7 25.14 -7.80 -20.46
N TYR A 8 25.91 -8.89 -20.42
CA TYR A 8 25.79 -9.90 -19.37
C TYR A 8 26.03 -9.34 -17.97
N PHE A 9 27.04 -8.48 -17.83
CA PHE A 9 27.36 -7.81 -16.57
C PHE A 9 26.23 -6.88 -16.10
N ILE A 10 25.61 -6.13 -17.02
CA ILE A 10 24.46 -5.25 -16.71
C ILE A 10 23.26 -6.08 -16.23
N ILE A 11 22.97 -7.20 -16.87
CA ILE A 11 21.86 -8.08 -16.49
C ILE A 11 22.09 -8.67 -15.09
N ILE A 12 23.30 -9.17 -14.81
CA ILE A 12 23.64 -9.72 -13.48
C ILE A 12 23.55 -8.64 -12.40
N ALA A 13 24.05 -7.43 -12.67
CA ALA A 13 23.99 -6.31 -11.74
C ALA A 13 22.54 -5.89 -11.40
N LEU A 14 21.65 -5.91 -12.40
CA LEU A 14 20.21 -5.63 -12.20
C LEU A 14 19.50 -6.73 -11.39
N MET A 15 19.89 -8.00 -11.57
CA MET A 15 19.30 -9.12 -10.82
C MET A 15 19.81 -9.22 -9.38
N SER A 16 21.03 -8.74 -9.09
CA SER A 16 21.59 -8.72 -7.73
C SER A 16 20.98 -7.68 -6.80
N GLY A 17 20.21 -6.72 -7.32
CA GLY A 17 19.55 -5.67 -6.52
C GLY A 17 18.21 -6.07 -5.88
N SER A 18 17.67 -7.26 -6.21
CA SER A 18 16.29 -7.63 -5.88
C SER A 18 16.10 -8.38 -4.56
N TYR A 19 17.15 -8.53 -3.74
CA TYR A 19 17.04 -9.17 -2.42
C TYR A 19 17.15 -8.12 -1.31
N ALA A 20 16.31 -7.09 -1.38
CA ALA A 20 16.02 -6.31 -0.19
C ALA A 20 15.27 -7.24 0.77
N ASN A 21 15.87 -7.50 1.94
CA ASN A 21 15.17 -8.04 3.10
C ASN A 21 14.14 -6.98 3.54
N ASP A 22 13.08 -6.83 2.77
CA ASP A 22 12.05 -5.85 3.04
C ASP A 22 11.31 -6.34 4.28
N LYS A 23 11.69 -5.75 5.41
CA LYS A 23 11.09 -6.00 6.72
C LYS A 23 9.57 -5.85 6.57
N LEU A 24 8.84 -6.90 6.94
CA LEU A 24 7.38 -6.87 6.95
C LEU A 24 6.93 -6.11 8.20
N TYR A 25 6.42 -4.90 8.00
CA TYR A 25 5.86 -4.08 9.06
C TYR A 25 4.36 -4.29 9.16
N GLN A 26 3.85 -4.57 10.35
CA GLN A 26 2.41 -4.64 10.60
C GLN A 26 1.94 -3.33 11.22
N PHE A 27 0.74 -2.87 10.86
CA PHE A 27 0.15 -1.66 11.44
C PHE A 27 -1.34 -1.86 11.73
N MET A 28 -1.80 -1.11 12.73
CA MET A 28 -3.20 -0.98 13.10
C MET A 28 -3.52 0.51 13.25
N GLY A 29 -4.72 0.92 12.85
CA GLY A 29 -5.16 2.29 13.05
C GLY A 29 -6.66 2.47 12.88
N ILE A 30 -7.13 3.66 13.22
CA ILE A 30 -8.50 4.11 12.96
C ILE A 30 -8.48 5.13 11.82
N ASN A 31 -9.58 5.22 11.07
CA ASN A 31 -9.80 6.23 10.06
C ASN A 31 -11.22 6.79 10.15
N SER A 32 -11.37 8.05 9.77
CA SER A 32 -12.65 8.67 9.50
C SER A 32 -12.66 9.24 8.08
N SER A 33 -13.80 9.20 7.41
CA SER A 33 -14.03 9.92 6.16
C SER A 33 -15.38 10.61 6.19
N ILE A 34 -15.48 11.72 5.46
CA ILE A 34 -16.73 12.41 5.18
C ILE A 34 -16.87 12.40 3.66
N ASP A 35 -17.90 11.73 3.18
CA ASP A 35 -18.17 11.52 1.77
C ASP A 35 -19.52 12.17 1.41
N MET A 36 -19.62 12.81 0.25
CA MET A 36 -20.88 13.39 -0.22
C MET A 36 -21.34 12.63 -1.46
N ILE A 37 -22.48 11.95 -1.36
CA ILE A 37 -23.05 11.11 -2.43
C ILE A 37 -24.50 11.55 -2.62
N ASP A 38 -24.85 11.93 -3.85
CA ASP A 38 -26.21 12.37 -4.23
C ASP A 38 -26.80 13.45 -3.31
N GLY A 39 -25.95 14.40 -2.89
CA GLY A 39 -26.34 15.52 -2.01
C GLY A 39 -26.54 15.15 -0.54
N LYS A 40 -26.31 13.89 -0.17
CA LYS A 40 -26.28 13.43 1.23
C LYS A 40 -24.84 13.33 1.71
N THR A 41 -24.61 13.81 2.93
CA THR A 41 -23.32 13.66 3.61
C THR A 41 -23.32 12.35 4.39
N TYR A 42 -22.26 11.58 4.24
CA TYR A 42 -22.02 10.34 4.94
C TYR A 42 -20.80 10.50 5.81
N LEU A 43 -20.94 10.17 7.10
CA LEU A 43 -19.80 10.03 7.99
C LEU A 43 -19.46 8.55 8.10
N SER A 44 -18.20 8.21 7.87
CA SER A 44 -17.66 6.85 8.01
C SER A 44 -16.57 6.83 9.07
N LEU A 45 -16.63 5.83 9.94
CA LEU A 45 -15.60 5.51 10.91
C LEU A 45 -15.16 4.06 10.67
N GLY A 46 -13.85 3.83 10.68
CA GLY A 46 -13.30 2.52 10.42
C GLY A 46 -12.05 2.20 11.20
N ALA A 47 -11.78 0.90 11.26
CA ALA A 47 -10.55 0.33 11.79
C ALA A 47 -9.85 -0.43 10.68
N LYS A 48 -8.53 -0.22 10.58
CA LYS A 48 -7.67 -0.84 9.58
C LYS A 48 -6.57 -1.64 10.26
N TYR A 49 -6.29 -2.80 9.68
CA TYR A 49 -5.12 -3.61 9.98
C TYR A 49 -4.44 -3.99 8.67
N GLY A 50 -3.12 -3.93 8.62
CA GLY A 50 -2.41 -4.21 7.39
C GLY A 50 -0.95 -4.50 7.57
N GLN A 51 -0.32 -4.82 6.44
CA GLN A 51 1.09 -5.13 6.34
C GLN A 51 1.73 -4.26 5.26
N GLN A 52 2.97 -3.87 5.49
CA GLN A 52 3.79 -3.13 4.54
C GLN A 52 5.10 -3.87 4.33
N ASN A 53 5.42 -4.11 3.06
CA ASN A 53 6.67 -4.69 2.60
C ASN A 53 7.28 -3.70 1.60
N GLY A 54 8.34 -3.01 2.01
CA GLY A 54 8.95 -1.93 1.23
C GLY A 54 7.95 -0.81 0.93
N LEU A 55 7.72 -0.57 -0.37
CA LEU A 55 6.75 0.42 -0.88
C LEU A 55 5.33 -0.14 -1.06
N TRP A 56 5.16 -1.46 -0.98
CA TRP A 56 3.87 -2.12 -1.16
C TRP A 56 3.15 -2.25 0.17
N ARG A 57 1.87 -1.86 0.18
CA ARG A 57 1.01 -1.92 1.37
C ARG A 57 -0.28 -2.64 1.05
N THR A 58 -0.64 -3.59 1.90
CA THR A 58 -1.94 -4.27 1.87
C THR A 58 -2.63 -4.10 3.21
N SER A 59 -3.95 -3.90 3.20
CA SER A 59 -4.72 -3.73 4.43
C SER A 59 -6.15 -4.20 4.27
N LEU A 60 -6.71 -4.71 5.36
CA LEU A 60 -8.13 -4.91 5.56
C LEU A 60 -8.69 -3.68 6.28
N ASN A 61 -9.83 -3.20 5.82
CA ASN A 61 -10.52 -2.06 6.43
C ASN A 61 -11.97 -2.44 6.71
N LEU A 62 -12.38 -2.28 7.97
CA LEU A 62 -13.75 -2.45 8.43
C LEU A 62 -14.31 -1.05 8.71
N ASN A 63 -15.26 -0.61 7.90
CA ASN A 63 -15.89 0.70 8.04
C ASN A 63 -17.37 0.55 8.40
N ALA A 64 -17.85 1.42 9.28
CA ALA A 64 -19.26 1.66 9.52
C ALA A 64 -19.58 3.08 9.08
N SER A 65 -20.58 3.24 8.21
CA SER A 65 -21.04 4.52 7.70
C SER A 65 -22.49 4.78 8.08
N ALA A 66 -22.80 6.06 8.30
CA ALA A 66 -24.15 6.53 8.56
C ALA A 66 -24.40 7.84 7.81
N ASP A 67 -25.65 8.03 7.34
CA ASP A 67 -26.14 9.30 6.83
C ASP A 67 -25.96 10.35 7.94
N TYR A 68 -25.11 11.34 7.68
CA TYR A 68 -24.88 12.47 8.58
C TYR A 68 -25.78 13.63 8.16
N GLN A 69 -26.90 13.78 8.87
CA GLN A 69 -27.76 14.95 8.78
C GLN A 69 -27.47 15.85 9.98
N ALA A 70 -26.88 17.02 9.72
CA ALA A 70 -26.62 18.04 10.73
C ALA A 70 -27.89 18.80 11.10
#